data_AF-A0A212F9V5-F1
#
_entry.id   AF-A0A212F9V5-F1
#
_cell.length_a   1.000
_cell.length_b   1.000
_cell.length_c   1.000
_cell.angle_alpha   90.00
_cell.angle_beta   90.00
_cell.angle_gamma   90.00
#
_symmetry.space_group_name_H-M   'P 1'
#
loop_
_entity.id
_entity.type
_entity.pdbx_description
1 polymer ?
#
loop_
_entity_poly.entity_id
_entity_poly.type
_entity_poly.pdbx_seq_one_letter_code
_entity_poly.pdbx_strand_id
1 'polypeptide(L)'
;MTSIQTITEYPRNNVHGTAPDIAGKDLANPTALLLSAIMMLRHLQLNEHADRVQNACHEVLREGKSLTGDLGGTGKCSEFTNAIISKLK
;
A
#
# COMPACT_ATOMS: atom_id res chain seq x y z
N MET A 1 -26.95 -36.64 -4.31
CA MET A 1 -27.24 -35.23 -3.96
C MET A 1 -26.28 -34.87 -2.83
N THR A 2 -25.07 -34.45 -3.17
CA THR A 2 -24.01 -34.17 -2.20
C THR A 2 -23.86 -32.66 -2.10
N SER A 3 -24.00 -32.13 -0.89
CA SER A 3 -24.18 -30.71 -0.56
C SER A 3 -23.08 -29.80 -1.11
N ILE A 4 -23.50 -28.76 -1.82
CA ILE A 4 -22.72 -27.56 -2.17
C ILE A 4 -22.63 -26.66 -0.92
N GLN A 5 -21.87 -27.07 0.10
CA GLN A 5 -21.70 -26.27 1.32
C GLN A 5 -20.25 -26.04 1.78
N THR A 6 -19.24 -26.30 0.95
CA THR A 6 -17.83 -26.21 1.40
C THR A 6 -17.01 -25.10 0.74
N ILE A 7 -17.63 -24.13 0.05
CA ILE A 7 -16.91 -23.01 -0.61
C ILE A 7 -16.97 -21.67 0.14
N THR A 8 -17.63 -21.60 1.30
CA THR A 8 -17.70 -20.35 2.11
C THR A 8 -16.64 -20.27 3.22
N GLU A 9 -15.83 -21.31 3.43
CA GLU A 9 -14.80 -21.33 4.49
C GLU A 9 -13.36 -21.13 3.99
N TYR A 10 -13.15 -20.88 2.69
CA TYR A 10 -11.82 -20.47 2.25
C TYR A 10 -11.62 -19.00 2.63
N PRO A 11 -10.73 -18.66 3.59
CA PRO A 11 -10.45 -17.27 3.88
C PRO A 11 -9.97 -16.63 2.58
N ARG A 12 -10.74 -15.65 2.10
CA ARG A 12 -10.32 -14.73 1.04
C ARG A 12 -9.19 -13.90 1.63
N ASN A 13 -8.02 -14.52 1.78
CA ASN A 13 -6.75 -13.88 2.04
C ASN A 13 -6.37 -13.14 0.76
N ASN A 14 -7.11 -12.05 0.52
CA ASN A 14 -6.59 -10.96 -0.26
C ASN A 14 -5.35 -10.52 0.51
N VAL A 15 -4.19 -10.52 -0.14
CA VAL A 15 -2.92 -10.10 0.49
C VAL A 15 -3.04 -8.73 1.16
N HIS A 16 -4.08 -7.93 0.83
CA HIS A 16 -4.75 -6.99 1.73
C HIS A 16 -6.25 -6.96 1.36
N GLY A 17 -7.19 -7.21 2.27
CA GLY A 17 -8.64 -7.12 2.04
C GLY A 17 -9.10 -5.69 1.70
N THR A 18 -10.41 -5.48 1.54
CA THR A 18 -10.99 -4.12 1.50
C THR A 18 -10.86 -3.37 2.84
N ALA A 19 -10.30 -4.02 3.85
CA ALA A 19 -10.06 -3.52 5.21
C ALA A 19 -11.27 -2.72 5.75
N PRO A 20 -12.48 -3.35 5.79
CA PRO A 20 -13.73 -2.65 6.13
C PRO A 20 -13.72 -2.08 7.56
N ASP A 21 -12.91 -2.65 8.45
CA ASP A 21 -12.69 -2.24 9.83
C ASP A 21 -11.91 -0.92 9.95
N ILE A 22 -11.08 -0.56 8.96
CA ILE A 22 -10.30 0.68 8.92
C ILE A 22 -10.70 1.63 7.78
N ALA A 23 -11.71 1.25 6.99
CA ALA A 23 -12.28 2.08 5.94
C ALA A 23 -12.73 3.44 6.50
N GLY A 24 -12.30 4.53 5.86
CA GLY A 24 -12.62 5.90 6.27
C GLY A 24 -11.87 6.42 7.51
N LYS A 25 -10.96 5.64 8.11
CA LYS A 25 -10.21 6.04 9.33
C LYS A 25 -8.83 6.64 9.07
N ASP A 26 -8.40 6.72 7.81
CA ASP A 26 -7.07 7.23 7.42
C ASP A 26 -5.90 6.41 8.03
N LEU A 27 -6.12 5.12 8.27
CA LEU A 27 -5.15 4.20 8.88
C LEU A 27 -4.53 3.19 7.90
N ALA A 28 -5.09 3.08 6.69
CA ALA A 28 -4.64 2.09 5.72
C ALA A 28 -3.20 2.36 5.26
N ASN A 29 -2.40 1.31 5.11
CA ASN A 29 -1.10 1.40 4.46
C ASN A 29 -1.23 1.53 2.93
N PRO A 30 -0.85 2.65 2.30
CA PRO A 30 -0.97 2.82 0.85
C PRO A 30 0.17 2.14 0.05
N THR A 31 1.16 1.54 0.71
CA THR A 31 2.38 1.01 0.07
C THR A 31 2.10 -0.04 -1.01
N ALA A 32 1.16 -0.96 -0.77
CA ALA A 32 0.84 -2.02 -1.72
C ALA A 32 0.28 -1.47 -3.05
N LEU A 33 -0.58 -0.46 -2.96
CA LEU A 33 -1.14 0.23 -4.13
C LEU A 33 -0.04 1.02 -4.85
N LEU A 34 0.83 1.69 -4.10
CA LEU A 34 1.94 2.47 -4.66
C LEU A 34 2.93 1.59 -5.42
N LEU A 35 3.31 0.44 -4.88
CA LEU A 35 4.19 -0.52 -5.55
C LEU A 35 3.55 -1.06 -6.83
N SER A 36 2.23 -1.30 -6.81
CA SER A 36 1.48 -1.70 -8.01
C SER A 36 1.52 -0.59 -9.09
N ALA A 37 1.39 0.68 -8.69
CA ALA A 37 1.52 1.82 -9.60
C ALA A 37 2.95 1.96 -10.16
N ILE A 38 4.00 1.72 -9.35
CA ILE A 38 5.39 1.70 -9.82
C ILE A 38 5.58 0.59 -10.86
N MET A 39 5.05 -0.61 -10.60
CA MET A 39 5.10 -1.71 -11.57
C MET A 39 4.36 -1.37 -12.87
N MET A 40 3.22 -0.67 -12.79
CA MET A 40 2.50 -0.16 -13.95
C MET A 40 3.32 0.85 -14.74
N LEU A 41 3.98 1.82 -14.09
CA LEU A 41 4.86 2.78 -14.76
C LEU A 41 6.01 2.08 -15.51
N ARG A 42 6.61 1.07 -14.90
CA ARG A 42 7.63 0.23 -15.56
C ARG A 42 7.06 -0.51 -16.77
N HIS A 43 5.84 -1.05 -16.67
CA HIS A 43 5.18 -1.71 -17.79
C HIS A 43 4.92 -0.76 -18.97
N LEU A 44 4.60 0.50 -18.70
CA LEU A 44 4.43 1.55 -19.70
C LEU A 44 5.76 2.15 -20.21
N GLN A 45 6.90 1.58 -19.83
CA GLN A 45 8.25 2.07 -20.15
C GLN A 45 8.57 3.47 -19.57
N LEU A 46 7.81 3.94 -18.59
CA LEU A 46 8.03 5.19 -17.86
C LEU A 46 8.99 4.97 -16.68
N ASN A 47 10.17 4.42 -16.96
CA ASN A 47 11.11 3.96 -15.93
C ASN A 47 11.62 5.07 -15.03
N GLU A 48 11.90 6.27 -15.58
CA GLU A 48 12.37 7.40 -14.79
C GLU A 48 11.34 7.82 -13.72
N HIS A 49 10.06 7.88 -14.08
CA HIS A 49 8.98 8.17 -13.14
C HIS A 49 8.83 7.07 -12.10
N ALA A 50 8.94 5.80 -12.51
CA ALA A 50 8.92 4.67 -11.60
C ALA A 50 10.05 4.75 -10.57
N ASP A 51 11.28 5.05 -11.02
CA ASP A 51 12.47 5.16 -10.17
C ASP A 51 12.35 6.32 -9.19
N ARG A 52 11.85 7.50 -9.62
CA ARG A 52 11.61 8.65 -8.74
C ARG A 52 10.64 8.32 -7.61
N VAL A 53 9.50 7.71 -7.93
CA VAL A 53 8.49 7.32 -6.94
C VAL A 53 9.01 6.22 -6.02
N GLN A 54 9.72 5.23 -6.56
CA GLN A 54 10.31 4.16 -5.77
C GLN A 54 11.36 4.69 -4.78
N ASN A 55 12.24 5.58 -5.23
CA ASN A 55 13.27 6.19 -4.38
C ASN A 55 12.64 7.03 -3.26
N ALA A 56 11.64 7.86 -3.59
CA ALA A 56 10.90 8.63 -2.58
C ALA A 56 10.24 7.71 -1.53
N CYS A 57 9.62 6.61 -1.96
CA CYS A 57 9.05 5.63 -1.05
C CYS A 57 10.11 4.98 -0.15
N HIS A 58 11.25 4.58 -0.71
CA HIS A 58 12.36 4.00 0.05
C HIS A 58 12.93 4.98 1.08
N GLU A 59 13.05 6.26 0.75
CA GLU A 59 13.51 7.28 1.70
C GLU A 59 12.55 7.42 2.89
N VAL A 60 11.25 7.49 2.65
CA VAL A 60 10.23 7.59 3.73
C VAL A 60 10.24 6.34 4.61
N LEU A 61 10.32 5.15 4.00
CA LEU A 61 10.43 3.89 4.74
C LEU A 61 11.70 3.85 5.59
N ARG A 62 12.84 4.33 5.06
CA ARG A 62 14.11 4.38 5.79
C ARG A 62 14.10 5.37 6.95
N GLU A 63 13.40 6.50 6.80
CA GLU A 63 13.28 7.49 7.88
C GLU A 63 12.41 6.98 9.04
N GLY A 64 11.43 6.14 8.76
CA GLY A 64 10.60 5.48 9.79
C GLY A 64 9.66 6.42 10.57
N LYS A 65 9.58 7.70 10.21
CA LYS A 65 8.85 8.72 10.98
C LYS A 65 7.34 8.76 10.73
N SER A 66 6.91 8.44 9.51
CA SER A 66 5.51 8.57 9.07
C SER A 66 4.87 7.23 8.71
N LEU A 67 5.37 6.14 9.29
CA LEU A 67 4.90 4.78 9.00
C LEU A 67 3.49 4.55 9.57
N THR A 68 2.63 3.88 8.80
CA THR A 68 1.30 3.46 9.27
C THR A 68 1.39 2.30 10.26
N GLY A 69 0.30 2.02 10.96
CA GLY A 69 0.22 0.95 11.98
C GLY A 69 0.69 -0.41 11.48
N ASP A 70 0.35 -0.78 10.23
CA ASP A 70 0.77 -2.03 9.60
C ASP A 70 2.29 -2.16 9.43
N LEU A 71 3.01 -1.03 9.40
CA LEU A 71 4.46 -0.94 9.28
C LEU A 71 5.14 -0.71 10.64
N GLY A 72 4.40 -0.80 11.75
CA GLY A 72 4.91 -0.61 13.10
C GLY A 72 5.03 0.84 13.56
N GLY A 73 4.43 1.79 12.82
CA GLY A 73 4.40 3.20 13.20
C GLY A 73 3.06 3.66 13.76
N THR A 74 2.95 4.96 14.03
CA THR A 74 1.71 5.61 14.52
C THR A 74 1.17 6.65 13.54
N GLY A 75 1.71 6.70 12.33
CA GLY A 75 1.35 7.67 11.30
C GLY A 75 0.06 7.32 10.58
N LYS A 76 -0.56 8.33 9.98
CA LYS A 76 -1.75 8.19 9.15
C LYS A 76 -1.41 7.91 7.68
N CYS A 77 -2.38 7.39 6.93
CA CYS A 77 -2.25 7.18 5.48
C CYS A 77 -1.94 8.50 4.74
N SER A 78 -2.65 9.58 5.10
CA SER A 78 -2.39 10.92 4.58
C SER A 78 -0.97 11.43 4.88
N GLU A 79 -0.47 11.20 6.10
CA GLU A 79 0.89 11.60 6.50
C GLU A 79 1.96 10.84 5.73
N PHE A 80 1.80 9.52 5.58
CA PHE A 80 2.70 8.69 4.76
C PHE A 80 2.72 9.17 3.30
N THR A 81 1.55 9.47 2.75
CA THR A 81 1.41 9.98 1.37
C THR A 81 2.09 11.33 1.20
N ASN A 82 1.86 12.28 2.12
CA ASN A 82 2.48 13.60 2.10
C ASN A 82 4.00 13.51 2.25
N ALA A 83 4.50 12.60 3.09
CA ALA A 83 5.93 12.36 3.23
C ALA A 83 6.53 11.92 1.89
N ILE A 84 5.90 11.01 1.15
CA ILE A 84 6.38 10.60 -0.17
C ILE A 84 6.36 11.77 -1.15
N ILE A 85 5.27 12.53 -1.21
CA ILE A 85 5.15 13.70 -2.11
C ILE A 85 6.26 14.72 -1.82
N SER A 86 6.61 14.94 -0.55
CA SER A 86 7.70 15.86 -0.17
C SER A 86 9.09 15.41 -0.65
N LYS A 87 9.26 14.12 -0.94
CA LYS A 87 10.51 13.52 -1.43
C LYS A 87 10.56 13.40 -2.94
N LEU A 88 9.45 13.59 -3.65
CA LEU A 88 9.43 13.66 -5.10
C LEU A 88 10.09 14.96 -5.56
N LYS A 89 11.31 14.86 -6.08
CA LYS A 89 12.03 15.93 -6.79
C LYS A 89 11.88 15.73 -8.28
#